data_AF-A0A6M6JIC4-F1
#
_entry.id   AF-A0A6M6JIC4-F1
#
_cell.length_a   1.000
_cell.length_b   1.000
_cell.length_c   1.000
_cell.angle_alpha   90.00
_cell.angle_beta   90.00
_cell.angle_gamma   90.00
#
_symmetry.space_group_name_H-M   'P 1'
#
loop_
_entity.id
_entity.type
_entity.pdbx_description
1 polymer ?
#
loop_
_entity_poly.entity_id
_entity_poly.type
_entity_poly.pdbx_seq_one_letter_code
_entity_poly.pdbx_strand_id
1 'polypeptide(L)'
;MRVVLTEFVTLDGVSQGPGSPTEDTSDSFTMGGWLVPHLDDVFVQRTSEWLDLADGLLLGRRTYEAFARDWPRITDPDPFTERMNALPKYVVTSTLTEGSWHPTTVLRGDPVRTVGELRDRPGRELQIHGSARLGRTLLAAGLVDALRLVVAPTVVGSGRRLLDPGGPVGLRLVGHEVTGNGLLLLEYEAVGAAPVAEYEGLAAFV
;
A
#
# COMPACT_ATOMS: atom_id res chain seq x y z
N MET A 1 15.73 -7.91 0.94
CA MET A 1 14.59 -7.36 0.16
C MET A 1 14.29 -5.94 0.60
N ARG A 2 13.82 -5.06 -0.28
CA ARG A 2 13.23 -3.77 0.10
C ARG A 2 11.77 -3.97 0.50
N VAL A 3 11.30 -3.27 1.53
CA VAL A 3 9.87 -3.24 1.90
C VAL A 3 9.23 -2.01 1.25
N VAL A 4 8.21 -2.25 0.42
CA VAL A 4 7.55 -1.18 -0.33
C VAL A 4 6.07 -1.13 0.04
N LEU A 5 5.60 0.04 0.49
CA LEU A 5 4.21 0.27 0.83
C LEU A 5 3.49 0.93 -0.35
N THR A 6 2.50 0.26 -0.93
CA THR A 6 1.63 0.82 -1.97
C THR A 6 0.22 0.98 -1.44
N GLU A 7 -0.27 2.20 -1.46
CA GLU A 7 -1.58 2.55 -0.92
C GLU A 7 -2.31 3.54 -1.82
N PHE A 8 -3.63 3.39 -1.86
CA PHE A 8 -4.51 4.30 -2.57
C PHE A 8 -5.15 5.24 -1.58
N VAL A 9 -5.16 6.54 -1.88
CA VAL A 9 -5.76 7.55 -1.01
C VAL A 9 -6.60 8.54 -1.79
N THR A 10 -7.67 9.03 -1.20
CA THR A 10 -8.36 10.24 -1.64
C THR A 10 -7.49 11.47 -1.39
N LEU A 11 -7.85 12.62 -1.96
CA LEU A 11 -7.14 13.88 -1.77
C LEU A 11 -7.10 14.31 -0.30
N ASP A 12 -8.13 13.98 0.47
CA ASP A 12 -8.21 14.20 1.93
C ASP A 12 -7.64 13.05 2.78
N GLY A 13 -6.99 12.06 2.14
CA GLY A 13 -6.14 11.05 2.77
C GLY A 13 -6.86 9.78 3.25
N VAL A 14 -8.10 9.53 2.83
CA VAL A 14 -8.85 8.31 3.14
C VAL A 14 -8.41 7.16 2.22
N SER A 15 -8.14 5.98 2.80
CA SER A 15 -7.70 4.79 2.07
C SER A 15 -8.71 3.64 2.11
N GLN A 16 -9.88 3.85 2.74
CA GLN A 16 -10.88 2.81 2.95
C GLN A 16 -11.72 2.57 1.69
N GLY A 17 -11.87 1.31 1.28
CA GLY A 17 -12.77 0.86 0.20
C GLY A 17 -12.54 1.53 -1.17
N PRO A 18 -11.33 1.54 -1.75
CA PRO A 18 -11.06 2.20 -3.03
C PRO A 18 -11.78 1.58 -4.24
N GLY A 19 -11.93 0.26 -4.28
CA GLY A 19 -12.28 -0.55 -5.45
C GLY A 19 -13.76 -0.93 -5.59
N SER A 20 -14.59 -0.83 -4.55
CA SER A 20 -16.05 -0.92 -4.74
C SER A 20 -16.87 -0.32 -3.59
N PRO A 21 -18.16 0.03 -3.82
CA PRO A 21 -19.05 0.54 -2.77
C PRO A 21 -19.21 -0.39 -1.56
N THR A 22 -18.99 -1.70 -1.74
CA THR A 22 -19.18 -2.73 -0.71
C THR A 22 -17.87 -3.39 -0.26
N GLU A 23 -16.72 -2.93 -0.74
CA GLU A 23 -15.42 -3.52 -0.42
C GLU A 23 -15.14 -3.50 1.09
N ASP A 24 -15.48 -2.38 1.74
CA ASP A 24 -15.18 -2.16 3.15
C ASP A 24 -16.17 -1.18 3.81
N THR A 25 -17.34 -1.68 4.16
CA THR A 25 -18.43 -0.92 4.81
C THR A 25 -18.29 -0.82 6.33
N SER A 26 -17.15 -1.23 6.88
CA SER A 26 -16.91 -1.15 8.33
C SER A 26 -16.86 0.31 8.80
N ASP A 27 -17.09 0.52 10.11
CA ASP A 27 -17.16 1.85 10.73
C ASP A 27 -18.22 2.77 10.09
N SER A 28 -19.30 2.18 9.54
CA SER A 28 -20.39 2.88 8.83
C SER A 28 -19.92 3.66 7.60
N PHE A 29 -18.81 3.27 6.99
CA PHE A 29 -18.31 3.90 5.77
C PHE A 29 -19.18 3.54 4.56
N THR A 30 -19.63 4.56 3.81
CA THR A 30 -20.56 4.41 2.68
C THR A 30 -20.02 4.95 1.35
N MET A 31 -18.82 5.52 1.35
CA MET A 31 -18.24 6.19 0.18
C MET A 31 -17.22 5.32 -0.57
N GLY A 32 -17.39 3.99 -0.57
CA GLY A 32 -16.49 3.06 -1.26
C GLY A 32 -16.56 3.15 -2.79
N GLY A 33 -15.55 2.61 -3.46
CA GLY A 33 -15.42 2.61 -4.91
C GLY A 33 -14.90 3.92 -5.50
N TRP A 34 -14.38 4.82 -4.67
CA TRP A 34 -13.97 6.17 -5.07
C TRP A 34 -12.77 6.20 -6.03
N LEU A 35 -11.97 5.13 -6.14
CA LEU A 35 -10.83 5.06 -7.06
C LEU A 35 -11.28 4.66 -8.48
N VAL A 36 -12.26 3.77 -8.58
CA VAL A 36 -12.67 3.10 -9.84
C VAL A 36 -12.97 4.07 -10.98
N PRO A 37 -13.67 5.21 -10.78
CA PRO A 37 -13.95 6.15 -11.87
C PRO A 37 -12.70 6.76 -12.51
N HIS A 38 -11.55 6.70 -11.85
CA HIS A 38 -10.31 7.37 -12.27
C HIS A 38 -9.26 6.39 -12.80
N LEU A 39 -9.55 5.09 -12.84
CA LEU A 39 -8.63 4.11 -13.40
C LEU A 39 -8.51 4.32 -14.91
N ASP A 40 -7.28 4.25 -15.43
CA ASP A 40 -6.96 4.30 -16.84
C ASP A 40 -5.79 3.37 -17.19
N ASP A 41 -5.40 3.37 -18.46
CA ASP A 41 -4.31 2.55 -19.01
C ASP A 41 -2.96 2.87 -18.36
N VAL A 42 -2.68 4.15 -18.08
CA VAL A 42 -1.45 4.58 -17.40
C VAL A 42 -1.40 3.99 -15.98
N PHE A 43 -2.50 4.03 -15.22
CA PHE A 43 -2.55 3.39 -13.91
C PHE A 43 -2.32 1.88 -13.99
N VAL A 44 -2.98 1.19 -14.93
CA VAL A 44 -2.85 -0.27 -15.10
C VAL A 44 -1.41 -0.64 -15.46
N GLN A 45 -0.80 0.10 -16.39
CA GLN A 45 0.59 -0.11 -16.78
C GLN A 45 1.53 0.10 -15.58
N ARG A 46 1.42 1.24 -14.89
CA ARG A 46 2.33 1.56 -13.79
C ARG A 46 2.21 0.58 -12.62
N THR A 47 0.99 0.20 -12.24
CA THR A 47 0.79 -0.78 -11.18
C THR A 47 1.30 -2.17 -11.55
N SER A 48 1.23 -2.55 -12.83
CA SER A 48 1.85 -3.78 -13.35
C SER A 48 3.37 -3.74 -13.25
N GLU A 49 4.01 -2.65 -13.68
CA GLU A 49 5.45 -2.46 -13.57
C GLU A 49 5.92 -2.51 -12.10
N TRP A 50 5.15 -1.93 -11.19
CA TRP A 50 5.43 -2.05 -9.76
C TRP A 50 5.30 -3.50 -9.29
N LEU A 51 4.22 -4.20 -9.61
CA LEU A 51 4.03 -5.60 -9.20
C LEU A 51 5.13 -6.51 -9.75
N ASP A 52 5.67 -6.21 -10.93
CA ASP A 52 6.78 -6.96 -11.55
C ASP A 52 8.07 -6.96 -10.71
N LEU A 53 8.23 -6.01 -9.80
CA LEU A 53 9.32 -5.95 -8.84
C LEU A 53 9.09 -6.82 -7.59
N ALA A 54 7.85 -7.23 -7.34
CA ALA A 54 7.50 -8.03 -6.17
C ALA A 54 8.11 -9.43 -6.25
N ASP A 55 8.72 -9.86 -5.16
CA ASP A 55 9.09 -11.25 -4.89
C ASP A 55 8.20 -11.84 -3.76
N GLY A 56 7.35 -11.03 -3.14
CA GLY A 56 6.32 -11.46 -2.21
C GLY A 56 5.37 -10.33 -1.81
N LEU A 57 4.16 -10.71 -1.39
CA LEU A 57 3.14 -9.81 -0.84
C LEU A 57 3.13 -9.91 0.68
N LEU A 58 3.20 -8.78 1.37
CA LEU A 58 3.12 -8.68 2.82
C LEU A 58 1.79 -8.05 3.22
N LEU A 59 0.93 -8.84 3.86
CA LEU A 59 -0.47 -8.48 4.08
C LEU A 59 -0.85 -8.60 5.56
N GLY A 60 -1.63 -7.65 6.04
CA GLY A 60 -2.39 -7.82 7.28
C GLY A 60 -3.58 -8.74 7.03
N ARG A 61 -4.08 -9.39 8.09
CA ARG A 61 -5.18 -10.37 8.01
C ARG A 61 -6.39 -9.91 7.19
N ARG A 62 -6.92 -8.71 7.43
CA ARG A 62 -8.15 -8.23 6.77
C ARG A 62 -7.97 -8.11 5.26
N THR A 63 -6.87 -7.49 4.83
CA THR A 63 -6.55 -7.36 3.40
C THR A 63 -6.31 -8.73 2.77
N TYR A 64 -5.60 -9.63 3.47
CA TYR A 64 -5.43 -11.00 3.00
C TYR A 64 -6.77 -11.73 2.83
N GLU A 65 -7.67 -11.66 3.80
CA GLU A 65 -8.99 -12.30 3.73
C GLU A 65 -9.83 -11.76 2.55
N ALA A 66 -9.79 -10.45 2.31
CA ALA A 66 -10.44 -9.84 1.14
C ALA A 66 -9.81 -10.31 -0.18
N PHE A 67 -8.48 -10.28 -0.27
CA PHE A 67 -7.77 -10.69 -1.48
C PHE A 67 -7.93 -12.17 -1.78
N ALA A 68 -7.83 -13.03 -0.76
CA ALA A 68 -8.02 -14.47 -0.88
C ALA A 68 -9.45 -14.86 -1.28
N ARG A 69 -10.44 -14.00 -1.03
CA ARG A 69 -11.83 -14.19 -1.48
C ARG A 69 -12.00 -13.86 -2.96
N ASP A 70 -11.34 -12.81 -3.44
CA ASP A 70 -11.63 -12.21 -4.74
C ASP A 70 -10.60 -12.61 -5.83
N TRP A 71 -9.29 -12.52 -5.57
CA TRP A 71 -8.24 -12.76 -6.58
C TRP A 71 -8.28 -14.15 -7.23
N PRO A 72 -8.54 -15.25 -6.51
CA PRO A 72 -8.64 -16.57 -7.13
C PRO A 72 -9.83 -16.73 -8.09
N ARG A 73 -10.79 -15.80 -8.07
CA ARG A 73 -11.99 -15.80 -8.92
C ARG A 73 -11.87 -14.89 -10.13
N ILE A 74 -10.84 -14.05 -10.19
CA ILE A 74 -10.52 -13.25 -11.36
C ILE A 74 -9.79 -14.16 -12.33
N THR A 75 -10.45 -14.50 -13.44
CA THR A 75 -9.96 -15.48 -14.43
C THR A 75 -9.56 -14.85 -15.75
N ASP A 76 -9.51 -13.52 -15.81
CA ASP A 76 -9.04 -12.82 -16.99
C ASP A 76 -7.57 -13.23 -17.25
N PRO A 77 -7.22 -13.61 -18.49
CA PRO A 77 -5.88 -14.07 -18.83
C PRO A 77 -4.96 -12.86 -19.01
N ASP A 78 -4.75 -12.12 -17.91
CA ASP A 78 -3.87 -10.97 -17.87
C ASP A 78 -2.64 -11.26 -16.97
N PRO A 79 -1.43 -10.80 -17.36
CA PRO A 79 -0.21 -11.07 -16.59
C PRO A 79 -0.24 -10.55 -15.15
N PHE A 80 -1.04 -9.50 -14.85
CA PHE A 80 -1.15 -8.95 -13.50
C PHE A 80 -1.86 -9.94 -12.58
N THR A 81 -3.00 -10.46 -13.00
CA THR A 81 -3.78 -11.46 -12.25
C THR A 81 -3.00 -12.75 -12.05
N GLU A 82 -2.31 -13.24 -13.08
CA GLU A 82 -1.44 -14.42 -12.96
C GLU A 82 -0.34 -14.19 -11.92
N ARG A 83 0.32 -13.03 -11.98
CA ARG A 83 1.39 -12.67 -11.05
C ARG A 83 0.89 -12.51 -9.62
N MET A 84 -0.22 -11.80 -9.41
CA MET A 84 -0.85 -11.66 -8.09
C MET A 84 -1.12 -13.02 -7.46
N ASN A 85 -1.68 -13.95 -8.23
CA ASN A 85 -1.98 -15.29 -7.75
C ASN A 85 -0.73 -16.16 -7.53
N ALA A 86 0.35 -15.97 -8.31
CA ALA A 86 1.58 -16.76 -8.17
C ALA A 86 2.51 -16.32 -7.03
N LEU A 87 2.53 -15.02 -6.68
CA LEU A 87 3.45 -14.50 -5.67
C LEU A 87 3.26 -15.17 -4.29
N PRO A 88 4.33 -15.32 -3.49
CA PRO A 88 4.22 -15.70 -2.07
C PRO A 88 3.47 -14.66 -1.24
N LYS A 89 2.54 -15.10 -0.39
CA LYS A 89 1.79 -14.25 0.56
C LYS A 89 2.35 -14.45 1.96
N TYR A 90 2.83 -13.39 2.58
CA TYR A 90 3.26 -13.35 3.97
C TYR A 90 2.20 -12.61 4.79
N VAL A 91 1.52 -13.32 5.68
CA VAL A 91 0.34 -12.78 6.38
C VAL A 91 0.67 -12.51 7.84
N VAL A 92 0.77 -11.24 8.23
CA VAL A 92 1.01 -10.81 9.61
C VAL A 92 -0.31 -10.83 10.38
N THR A 93 -0.40 -11.71 11.38
CA THR A 93 -1.65 -11.99 12.06
C THR A 93 -1.45 -12.77 13.36
N SER A 94 -2.34 -12.54 14.34
CA SER A 94 -2.42 -13.33 15.57
C SER A 94 -3.53 -14.37 15.55
N THR A 95 -4.47 -14.29 14.60
CA THR A 95 -5.71 -15.09 14.62
C THR A 95 -5.88 -16.02 13.43
N LEU A 96 -5.20 -15.77 12.31
CA LEU A 96 -5.26 -16.68 11.16
C LEU A 96 -4.41 -17.92 11.44
N THR A 97 -5.01 -19.10 11.31
CA THR A 97 -4.32 -20.38 11.51
C THR A 97 -3.62 -20.85 10.24
N GLU A 98 -4.34 -20.78 9.12
CA GLU A 98 -3.95 -21.23 7.79
C GLU A 98 -4.52 -20.29 6.72
N GLY A 99 -3.85 -20.19 5.57
CA GLY A 99 -4.28 -19.36 4.45
C GLY A 99 -4.77 -20.18 3.25
N SER A 100 -5.87 -19.74 2.63
CA SER A 100 -6.47 -20.40 1.44
C SER A 100 -5.94 -19.93 0.08
N TRP A 101 -5.17 -18.85 0.00
CA TRP A 101 -4.68 -18.26 -1.25
C TRP A 101 -3.19 -18.52 -1.45
N HIS A 102 -2.87 -19.72 -1.92
CA HIS A 102 -1.50 -20.23 -1.94
C HIS A 102 -0.60 -19.54 -3.00
N PRO A 103 0.74 -19.53 -2.81
CA PRO A 103 1.45 -20.00 -1.61
C PRO A 103 1.39 -18.98 -0.47
N THR A 104 0.97 -19.41 0.72
CA THR A 104 0.82 -18.53 1.92
C THR A 104 1.69 -18.99 3.07
N THR A 105 2.36 -18.04 3.72
CA THR A 105 3.06 -18.20 4.99
C THR A 105 2.44 -17.28 6.03
N VAL A 106 1.95 -17.86 7.14
CA VAL A 106 1.42 -17.08 8.27
C VAL A 106 2.57 -16.65 9.17
N LEU A 107 2.73 -15.34 9.37
CA LEU A 107 3.70 -14.74 10.28
C LEU A 107 3.02 -14.39 11.61
N ARG A 108 3.47 -15.04 12.69
CA ARG A 108 2.96 -14.81 14.05
C ARG A 108 3.95 -14.03 14.89
N GLY A 109 3.42 -13.27 15.84
CA GLY A 109 4.20 -12.50 16.79
C GLY A 109 4.28 -11.03 16.43
N ASP A 110 5.36 -10.38 16.85
CA ASP A 110 5.59 -8.96 16.60
C ASP A 110 5.81 -8.67 15.11
N PRO A 111 4.99 -7.79 14.48
CA PRO A 111 5.16 -7.41 13.08
C PRO A 111 6.54 -6.83 12.76
N VAL A 112 7.10 -6.00 13.64
CA VAL A 112 8.38 -5.33 13.39
C VAL A 112 9.50 -6.37 13.30
N ARG A 113 9.57 -7.28 14.28
CA ARG A 113 10.53 -8.37 14.25
C ARG A 113 10.35 -9.30 13.03
N THR A 114 9.14 -9.83 12.82
CA THR A 114 8.90 -10.85 11.80
C THR A 114 9.15 -10.33 10.38
N VAL A 115 8.79 -9.07 10.12
CA VAL A 115 9.07 -8.42 8.84
C VAL A 115 10.54 -8.06 8.70
N GLY A 116 11.22 -7.65 9.79
CA GLY A 116 12.67 -7.46 9.80
C GLY A 116 13.42 -8.72 9.38
N GLU A 117 13.07 -9.88 9.94
CA GLU A 117 13.66 -11.17 9.56
C GLU A 117 13.42 -11.55 8.08
N LEU A 118 12.26 -11.16 7.52
CA LEU A 118 12.01 -11.34 6.08
C LEU A 118 12.83 -10.39 5.22
N ARG A 119 12.99 -9.14 5.66
CA ARG A 119 13.75 -8.10 4.95
C ARG A 119 15.19 -8.53 4.71
N ASP A 120 15.79 -9.29 5.64
CA ASP A 120 17.18 -9.78 5.53
C ASP A 120 17.37 -10.91 4.51
N ARG A 121 16.29 -11.48 3.96
CA ARG A 121 16.38 -12.49 2.91
C ARG A 121 16.74 -11.87 1.55
N PRO A 122 17.39 -12.62 0.65
CA PRO A 122 17.64 -12.17 -0.72
C PRO A 122 16.32 -11.96 -1.48
N GLY A 123 16.31 -11.00 -2.40
CA GLY A 123 15.17 -10.66 -3.26
C GLY A 123 15.05 -9.15 -3.48
N ARG A 124 14.16 -8.76 -4.39
CA ARG A 124 13.86 -7.39 -4.83
C ARG A 124 12.92 -6.70 -3.85
N GLU A 125 11.61 -6.87 -3.99
CA GLU A 125 10.61 -6.18 -3.17
C GLU A 125 9.68 -7.14 -2.41
N LEU A 126 9.48 -6.83 -1.13
CA LEU A 126 8.37 -7.33 -0.32
C LEU A 126 7.31 -6.21 -0.29
N GLN A 127 6.22 -6.40 -1.03
CA GLN A 127 5.24 -5.34 -1.27
C GLN A 127 4.06 -5.45 -0.32
N ILE A 128 3.71 -4.33 0.31
CA ILE A 128 2.50 -4.17 1.11
C ILE A 128 1.46 -3.51 0.21
N HIS A 129 0.38 -4.21 -0.08
CA HIS A 129 -0.77 -3.65 -0.78
C HIS A 129 -1.90 -3.43 0.20
N GLY A 130 -2.32 -2.17 0.34
CA GLY A 130 -3.52 -1.75 1.07
C GLY A 130 -3.56 -2.05 2.57
N SER A 131 -2.62 -2.78 3.16
CA SER A 131 -2.71 -3.08 4.60
C SER A 131 -2.35 -1.85 5.44
N ALA A 132 -3.20 -0.82 5.42
CA ALA A 132 -2.91 0.51 5.94
C ALA A 132 -2.47 0.51 7.41
N ARG A 133 -3.00 -0.41 8.22
CA ARG A 133 -2.54 -0.59 9.62
C ARG A 133 -1.14 -1.21 9.70
N LEU A 134 -0.87 -2.27 8.92
CA LEU A 134 0.45 -2.91 8.88
C LEU A 134 1.49 -1.94 8.29
N GLY A 135 1.15 -1.30 7.17
CA GLY A 135 1.97 -0.27 6.54
C GLY A 135 2.32 0.85 7.51
N ARG A 136 1.34 1.40 8.25
CA ARG A 136 1.60 2.39 9.32
C ARG A 136 2.56 1.88 10.39
N THR A 137 2.34 0.68 10.93
CA THR A 137 3.22 0.10 11.95
C THR A 137 4.67 -0.02 11.44
N LEU A 138 4.86 -0.49 10.21
CA LEU A 138 6.20 -0.70 9.65
C LEU A 138 6.86 0.62 9.23
N LEU A 139 6.08 1.59 8.73
CA LEU A 139 6.56 2.92 8.40
C LEU A 139 7.04 3.64 9.67
N ALA A 140 6.27 3.58 10.75
CA ALA A 140 6.64 4.11 12.06
C ALA A 140 7.92 3.48 12.63
N ALA A 141 8.11 2.18 12.37
CA ALA A 141 9.28 1.42 12.80
C ALA A 141 10.51 1.62 11.88
N GLY A 142 10.41 2.46 10.84
CA GLY A 142 11.51 2.68 9.88
C GLY A 142 11.83 1.47 9.01
N LEU A 143 10.89 0.52 8.87
CA LEU A 143 11.08 -0.69 8.08
C LEU A 143 10.63 -0.56 6.63
N VAL A 144 9.89 0.49 6.28
CA VAL A 144 9.47 0.76 4.90
C VAL A 144 10.56 1.55 4.18
N ASP A 145 11.08 1.00 3.08
CA ASP A 145 12.13 1.62 2.27
C ASP A 145 11.56 2.60 1.24
N ALA A 146 10.38 2.29 0.69
CA ALA A 146 9.69 3.14 -0.28
C ALA A 146 8.18 3.17 -0.05
N LEU A 147 7.57 4.32 -0.33
CA LEU A 147 6.14 4.57 -0.27
C LEU A 147 5.63 4.98 -1.66
N ARG A 148 4.73 4.17 -2.21
CA ARG A 148 3.99 4.45 -3.44
C ARG A 148 2.58 4.87 -3.07
N LEU A 149 2.19 6.09 -3.44
CA LEU A 149 0.85 6.63 -3.21
C LEU A 149 0.15 6.84 -4.55
N VAL A 150 -1.07 6.33 -4.67
CA VAL A 150 -1.99 6.73 -5.73
C VAL A 150 -3.03 7.66 -5.12
N VAL A 151 -2.96 8.95 -5.46
CA VAL A 151 -3.88 9.97 -4.95
C VAL A 151 -4.99 10.19 -5.97
N ALA A 152 -6.22 9.87 -5.58
CA ALA A 152 -7.40 10.11 -6.39
C ALA A 152 -7.91 11.55 -6.25
N PRO A 153 -8.43 12.17 -7.33
CA PRO A 153 -9.02 13.50 -7.30
C PRO A 153 -10.44 13.43 -6.69
N THR A 154 -10.54 13.01 -5.43
CA THR A 154 -11.80 12.80 -4.71
C THR A 154 -11.63 13.20 -3.26
N VAL A 155 -12.67 13.78 -2.65
CA VAL A 155 -12.75 14.09 -1.22
C VAL A 155 -13.99 13.40 -0.66
N VAL A 156 -13.81 12.50 0.32
CA VAL A 156 -14.91 11.71 0.90
C VAL A 156 -15.24 12.10 2.35
N GLY A 157 -14.39 12.91 2.97
CA GLY A 157 -14.56 13.51 4.29
C GLY A 157 -14.17 12.59 5.43
N SER A 158 -14.80 11.42 5.51
CA SER A 158 -14.64 10.47 6.61
C SER A 158 -14.23 9.08 6.12
N GLY A 159 -13.60 8.30 7.00
CA GLY A 159 -13.08 6.97 6.69
C GLY A 159 -11.68 6.77 7.26
N ARG A 160 -11.16 5.55 7.20
CA ARG A 160 -9.80 5.27 7.66
C ARG A 160 -8.77 5.95 6.78
N ARG A 161 -7.87 6.70 7.41
CA ARG A 161 -6.77 7.43 6.74
C ARG A 161 -5.46 6.69 6.86
N LEU A 162 -4.65 6.63 5.80
CA LEU A 162 -3.34 5.97 5.85
C LEU A 162 -2.28 6.76 6.63
N LEU A 163 -2.20 8.07 6.41
CA LEU A 163 -1.08 8.93 6.85
C LEU A 163 -1.22 9.35 8.32
N ASP A 164 -1.29 8.37 9.20
CA ASP A 164 -1.07 8.54 10.63
C ASP A 164 -0.05 7.49 11.12
N PRO A 165 1.24 7.71 10.84
CA PRO A 165 2.31 6.81 11.25
C PRO A 165 2.59 6.84 12.77
N GLY A 166 1.89 7.63 13.59
CA GLY A 166 2.20 7.76 15.01
C GLY A 166 3.47 8.57 15.33
N GLY A 167 4.07 9.21 14.32
CA GLY A 167 5.24 10.10 14.45
C GLY A 167 5.71 10.65 13.10
N PRO A 168 6.46 11.76 13.06
CA PRO A 168 6.88 12.39 11.80
C PRO A 168 7.86 11.50 11.01
N VAL A 169 7.56 11.25 9.73
CA VAL A 169 8.42 10.50 8.81
C VAL A 169 8.83 11.39 7.65
N GLY A 170 10.14 11.48 7.40
CA GLY A 170 10.71 12.18 6.27
C GLY A 170 10.57 11.35 5.00
N LEU A 171 10.09 11.99 3.94
CA LEU A 171 9.93 11.37 2.63
C LEU A 171 10.66 12.22 1.59
N ARG A 172 11.33 11.57 0.64
CA ARG A 172 11.91 12.22 -0.54
C ARG A 172 11.21 11.71 -1.79
N LEU A 173 10.59 12.62 -2.55
CA LEU A 173 9.97 12.28 -3.84
C LEU A 173 11.05 11.82 -4.82
N VAL A 174 10.87 10.65 -5.41
CA VAL A 174 11.79 10.04 -6.39
C VAL A 174 11.14 9.74 -7.72
N GLY A 175 9.81 9.72 -7.78
CA GLY A 175 9.04 9.54 -9.00
C GLY A 175 7.66 10.14 -8.87
N HIS A 176 7.12 10.65 -9.98
CA HIS A 176 5.73 11.06 -10.06
C HIS A 176 5.19 10.90 -11.48
N GLU A 177 3.90 10.63 -11.59
CA GLU A 177 3.17 10.59 -12.85
C GLU A 177 1.72 11.06 -12.62
N VAL A 178 1.14 11.72 -13.61
CA VAL A 178 -0.27 12.10 -13.62
C VAL A 178 -0.95 11.37 -14.75
N THR A 179 -2.00 10.63 -14.44
CA THR A 179 -2.73 9.89 -15.45
C THR A 179 -3.75 10.77 -16.20
N GLY A 180 -4.30 10.27 -17.30
CA GLY A 180 -5.30 11.01 -18.10
C GLY A 180 -6.58 11.31 -17.31
N ASN A 181 -6.96 10.40 -16.40
CA ASN A 181 -8.11 10.56 -15.51
C ASN A 181 -7.78 11.25 -14.18
N GLY A 182 -6.56 11.78 -14.02
CA GLY A 182 -6.20 12.67 -12.93
C GLY A 182 -5.72 11.98 -11.64
N LEU A 183 -5.35 10.70 -11.69
CA LEU A 183 -4.64 10.06 -10.59
C LEU A 183 -3.21 10.61 -10.51
N LEU A 184 -2.74 10.90 -9.29
CA LEU A 184 -1.33 11.19 -9.03
C LEU A 184 -0.66 9.93 -8.51
N LEU A 185 0.31 9.41 -9.25
CA LEU A 185 1.10 8.25 -8.85
C LEU A 185 2.44 8.79 -8.35
N LEU A 186 2.69 8.65 -7.05
CA LEU A 186 3.84 9.25 -6.38
C LEU A 186 4.70 8.17 -5.76
N GLU A 187 6.01 8.26 -5.97
CA GLU A 187 7.00 7.35 -5.37
C GLU A 187 7.93 8.15 -4.46
N TYR A 188 8.00 7.74 -3.21
CA TYR A 188 8.85 8.34 -2.20
C TYR A 188 9.82 7.31 -1.63
N GLU A 189 11.02 7.76 -1.27
CA GLU A 189 11.91 7.02 -0.38
C GLU A 189 11.75 7.55 1.05
N ALA A 190 11.71 6.62 2.02
CA ALA A 190 11.74 6.99 3.43
C ALA A 190 13.16 7.44 3.80
N VAL A 191 13.29 8.62 4.40
CA VAL A 191 14.60 9.23 4.76
C VAL A 191 14.78 9.42 6.26
N GLY A 192 14.01 8.67 7.07
CA GLY A 192 14.07 8.72 8.53
C GLY A 192 13.13 9.78 9.12
N ALA A 193 13.60 10.58 10.06
CA ALA A 193 12.80 11.62 10.71
C ALA A 193 12.48 12.76 9.72
N ALA A 194 11.27 13.32 9.80
CA ALA A 194 10.91 14.47 8.96
C ALA A 194 11.74 15.69 9.37
N PRO A 195 12.38 16.40 8.42
CA PRO A 195 13.02 17.66 8.72
C PRO A 195 11.96 18.71 9.06
N VAL A 196 12.23 19.51 10.11
CA VAL A 196 11.44 20.68 10.49
C VAL A 196 12.39 21.87 10.63
N ALA A 197 11.97 23.03 10.16
CA ALA A 197 12.76 24.26 10.20
C ALA A 197 11.84 25.48 10.37
N GLU A 198 12.40 26.57 10.88
CA GLU A 198 11.70 27.86 10.94
C GLU A 198 11.73 28.56 9.57
N TYR A 199 10.71 29.36 9.29
CA TYR A 199 10.68 30.19 8.09
C TYR A 199 11.49 31.48 8.32
N GLU A 200 12.64 31.60 7.65
CA GLU A 200 13.57 32.72 7.81
C GLU A 200 13.34 33.86 6.79
N GLY A 201 12.19 33.85 6.10
CA GLY A 201 11.86 34.80 5.04
C GLY A 201 12.18 34.28 3.64
N LEU A 202 11.61 34.92 2.62
CA LEU A 202 11.71 34.47 1.23
C LEU A 202 13.16 34.36 0.73
N ALA A 203 14.04 35.22 1.23
CA ALA A 203 15.45 35.23 0.82
C ALA A 203 16.18 33.91 1.12
N ALA A 204 15.68 33.08 2.03
CA ALA A 204 16.25 31.76 2.31
C ALA A 204 15.98 30.71 1.20
N PHE A 205 15.12 31.02 0.22
CA PHE A 205 14.66 30.10 -0.83
C PHE A 205 15.02 30.55 -2.26
N VAL A 206 15.79 31.62 -2.43
CA VAL A 206 16.17 32.20 -3.74
C VAL A 206 17.67 32.16 -3.92
#